data_AF-A0A518UDH2-F1
#
_entry.id   AF-A0A518UDH2-F1
#
_cell.length_a   1.000
_cell.length_b   1.000
_cell.length_c   1.000
_cell.angle_alpha   90.00
_cell.angle_beta   90.00
_cell.angle_gamma   90.00
#
_symmetry.space_group_name_H-M   'P 1'
#
loop_
_entity.id
_entity.type
_entity.pdbx_description
1 polymer ?
#
loop_
_entity_poly.entity_id
_entity_poly.type
_entity_poly.pdbx_seq_one_letter_code
_entity_poly.pdbx_strand_id
1 'polypeptide(L)'
;MKLALDRLDPPGRTGVAWLTREFNQRYGGKPISTHAARKWLLGESIPTHDKLLTLASWLKVSSEWLLYGEGSMQTVTVVQQKQAVYGTDEIPLLQAIRSLNREHRHIVQELVATLVRLEGRDVPFG
;
A
#
# COMPACT_ATOMS: atom_id res chain seq x y z
N MET A 1 16.00 -1.44 1.79
CA MET A 1 15.58 -2.44 0.77
C MET A 1 16.34 -3.78 0.80
N LYS A 2 17.68 -3.82 0.90
CA LYS A 2 18.44 -5.10 0.98
C LYS A 2 17.96 -6.04 2.09
N LEU A 3 17.83 -5.52 3.31
CA LEU A 3 17.35 -6.25 4.50
C LEU A 3 15.90 -6.75 4.39
N ALA A 4 15.10 -6.11 3.54
CA ALA A 4 13.71 -6.42 3.33
C ALA A 4 13.54 -7.66 2.44
N LEU A 5 14.25 -7.71 1.31
CA LEU A 5 14.21 -8.86 0.41
C LEU A 5 14.95 -10.09 0.97
N ASP A 6 16.02 -9.92 1.74
CA ASP A 6 16.70 -11.03 2.43
C ASP A 6 15.83 -11.71 3.51
N ARG A 7 14.79 -11.03 4.02
CA ARG A 7 13.86 -11.56 5.03
C ARG A 7 12.62 -12.25 4.45
N LEU A 8 12.41 -12.21 3.13
CA LEU A 8 11.16 -12.66 2.49
C LEU A 8 11.16 -14.12 1.98
N ASP A 9 12.28 -14.87 1.95
CA ASP A 9 12.30 -16.36 1.71
C ASP A 9 13.72 -16.99 1.97
N PRO A 10 13.87 -18.34 2.11
CA PRO A 10 15.10 -19.05 2.47
C PRO A 10 16.26 -18.90 1.46
N PRO A 11 17.50 -19.35 1.79
CA PRO A 11 18.68 -19.15 0.95
C PRO A 11 18.47 -19.72 -0.45
N GLY A 12 18.49 -18.84 -1.47
CA GLY A 12 18.53 -19.24 -2.88
C GLY A 12 17.63 -18.49 -3.88
N ARG A 13 16.72 -17.60 -3.43
CA ARG A 13 15.74 -16.93 -4.33
C ARG A 13 15.89 -15.40 -4.50
N THR A 14 16.91 -14.76 -3.94
CA THR A 14 17.13 -13.29 -3.98
C THR A 14 18.12 -12.83 -5.07
N GLY A 15 18.05 -13.43 -6.26
CA GLY A 15 18.90 -13.04 -7.39
C GLY A 15 18.38 -11.81 -8.15
N VAL A 16 19.28 -10.93 -8.60
CA VAL A 16 18.94 -9.75 -9.45
C VAL A 16 18.07 -10.14 -10.65
N ALA A 17 18.38 -11.28 -11.28
CA ALA A 17 17.64 -11.81 -12.42
C ALA A 17 16.21 -12.24 -12.05
N TRP A 18 16.03 -12.85 -10.88
CA TRP A 18 14.72 -13.24 -10.37
C TRP A 18 13.86 -12.01 -10.09
N LEU A 19 14.40 -11.02 -9.37
CA LEU A 19 13.68 -9.77 -9.05
C LEU A 19 13.25 -9.05 -10.33
N THR A 20 14.16 -8.95 -11.31
CA THR A 20 13.88 -8.31 -12.59
C THR A 20 12.74 -9.00 -13.33
N ARG A 21 12.80 -10.33 -13.44
CA ARG A 21 11.80 -11.11 -14.18
C ARG A 21 10.42 -11.01 -13.52
N GLU A 22 10.36 -11.27 -12.22
CA GLU A 22 9.09 -11.30 -11.50
C GLU A 22 8.47 -9.90 -11.37
N PHE A 23 9.28 -8.85 -11.19
CA PHE A 23 8.78 -7.48 -11.20
C PHE A 23 8.20 -7.11 -12.57
N ASN A 24 8.94 -7.36 -13.66
CA ASN A 24 8.50 -6.99 -15.01
C ASN A 24 7.24 -7.74 -15.46
N GLN A 25 7.00 -8.95 -14.95
CA GLN A 25 5.75 -9.68 -15.21
C GLN A 25 4.52 -9.05 -14.54
N ARG A 26 4.72 -8.33 -13.43
CA ARG A 26 3.63 -7.75 -12.61
C ARG A 26 3.45 -6.26 -12.84
N TYR A 27 4.46 -5.59 -13.37
CA TYR A 27 4.43 -4.15 -13.61
C TYR A 27 3.89 -3.84 -15.01
N GLY A 28 2.73 -3.18 -15.08
CA GLY A 28 2.09 -2.78 -16.35
C GLY A 28 2.74 -1.58 -17.04
N GLY A 29 3.74 -0.95 -16.42
CA GLY A 29 4.48 0.19 -16.97
C GLY A 29 5.78 -0.20 -17.68
N LYS A 30 6.71 0.75 -17.78
CA LYS A 30 8.01 0.50 -18.41
C LYS A 30 8.83 -0.51 -17.60
N PRO A 31 9.27 -1.64 -18.20
CA PRO A 31 10.04 -2.66 -17.50
C PRO A 31 11.36 -2.09 -16.96
N ILE A 32 11.85 -2.70 -15.89
CA ILE A 32 13.14 -2.36 -15.29
C ILE A 32 14.24 -3.22 -15.89
N SER A 33 15.46 -2.69 -15.89
CA SER A 33 16.65 -3.45 -16.26
C SER A 33 17.24 -4.20 -15.06
N THR A 34 18.06 -5.21 -15.34
CA THR A 34 18.85 -5.93 -14.32
C THR A 34 19.75 -4.98 -13.52
N HIS A 35 20.27 -3.92 -14.17
CA HIS A 35 21.07 -2.91 -13.49
C HIS A 35 20.25 -2.12 -12.47
N ALA A 36 19.01 -1.72 -12.81
CA ALA A 36 18.11 -1.04 -11.88
C ALA A 36 17.74 -1.95 -10.69
N ALA A 37 17.39 -3.21 -10.97
CA ALA A 37 17.11 -4.20 -9.92
C ALA A 37 18.30 -4.41 -8.97
N ARG A 38 19.54 -4.46 -9.51
CA ARG A 38 20.76 -4.55 -8.69
C ARG A 38 20.89 -3.34 -7.77
N LYS A 39 20.71 -2.13 -8.29
CA LYS A 39 20.81 -0.91 -7.48
C LYS A 39 19.77 -0.85 -6.37
N TRP A 40 18.56 -1.37 -6.60
CA TRP A 40 17.53 -1.49 -5.55
C TRP A 40 17.93 -2.50 -4.46
N LEU A 41 18.44 -3.66 -4.85
CA LEU A 41 18.91 -4.68 -3.92
C LEU A 41 20.11 -4.22 -3.09
N LEU A 42 21.00 -3.41 -3.67
CA LEU A 42 22.15 -2.84 -2.98
C LEU A 42 21.81 -1.58 -2.17
N GLY A 43 20.61 -1.02 -2.32
CA GLY A 43 20.22 0.24 -1.70
C GLY A 43 20.87 1.48 -2.32
N GLU A 44 21.50 1.35 -3.49
CA GLU A 44 22.17 2.43 -4.22
C GLU A 44 21.18 3.36 -4.95
N SER A 45 19.94 2.93 -5.13
CA SER A 45 18.89 3.76 -5.73
C SER A 45 17.52 3.42 -5.19
N ILE A 46 16.65 4.42 -5.16
CA ILE A 46 15.25 4.30 -4.72
C ILE A 46 14.35 4.12 -5.95
N PRO A 47 13.47 3.11 -6.00
CA PRO A 47 12.47 2.97 -7.06
C PRO A 47 11.51 4.17 -7.07
N THR A 48 10.98 4.52 -8.25
CA THR A 48 9.90 5.51 -8.36
C THR A 48 8.66 5.05 -7.61
N HIS A 49 7.80 6.00 -7.20
CA HIS A 49 6.62 5.71 -6.37
C HIS A 49 5.78 4.52 -6.89
N ASP A 50 5.39 4.53 -8.16
CA ASP A 50 4.61 3.45 -8.78
C ASP A 50 5.29 2.07 -8.73
N LYS A 51 6.62 2.04 -8.91
CA LYS A 51 7.41 0.80 -8.83
C LYS A 51 7.54 0.31 -7.39
N LEU A 52 7.66 1.23 -6.44
CA LEU A 52 7.66 0.93 -5.01
C LEU A 52 6.31 0.34 -4.57
N LEU A 53 5.19 0.90 -5.03
CA LEU A 53 3.85 0.37 -4.76
C LEU A 53 3.68 -1.05 -5.31
N THR A 54 4.14 -1.27 -6.54
CA THR A 54 4.09 -2.59 -7.17
C THR A 54 4.91 -3.61 -6.36
N LEU A 55 6.10 -3.22 -5.89
CA LEU A 55 6.93 -4.06 -5.02
C LEU A 55 6.27 -4.34 -3.67
N ALA A 56 5.71 -3.31 -3.02
CA ALA A 56 5.03 -3.42 -1.73
C ALA A 56 3.82 -4.38 -1.83
N SER A 57 3.00 -4.20 -2.86
CA SER A 57 1.84 -5.04 -3.14
C SER A 57 2.24 -6.48 -3.43
N TRP A 58 3.25 -6.70 -4.27
CA TRP A 58 3.72 -8.04 -4.63
C TRP A 58 4.31 -8.78 -3.43
N LEU A 59 5.17 -8.11 -2.67
CA LEU A 59 5.88 -8.70 -1.53
C LEU A 59 5.04 -8.70 -0.25
N LYS A 60 3.83 -8.15 -0.28
CA LYS A 60 2.91 -8.03 0.87
C LYS A 60 3.53 -7.33 2.09
N VAL A 61 4.36 -6.33 1.83
CA VAL A 61 5.02 -5.47 2.84
C VAL A 61 4.67 -3.99 2.62
N SER A 62 4.93 -3.13 3.59
CA SER A 62 4.73 -1.68 3.43
C SER A 62 5.86 -1.03 2.59
N SER A 63 5.56 0.12 1.97
CA SER A 63 6.54 0.93 1.24
C SER A 63 7.67 1.43 2.14
N GLU A 64 7.32 1.78 3.38
CA GLU A 64 8.21 2.25 4.44
C GLU A 64 9.18 1.14 4.82
N TRP A 65 8.68 -0.08 5.00
CA TRP A 65 9.50 -1.25 5.29
C TRP A 65 10.46 -1.59 4.13
N LEU A 66 10.05 -1.39 2.88
CA LEU A 66 10.94 -1.56 1.72
C LEU A 66 12.06 -0.52 1.67
N LEU A 67 11.77 0.74 1.98
CA LEU A 67 12.75 1.82 1.94
C LEU A 67 13.72 1.73 3.11
N TYR A 68 13.21 1.72 4.34
CA TYR A 68 14.00 1.93 5.54
C TYR A 68 14.27 0.64 6.33
N GLY A 69 13.53 -0.44 6.08
CA GLY A 69 13.61 -1.65 6.90
C GLY A 69 13.01 -1.48 8.29
N GLU A 70 12.35 -0.35 8.54
CA GLU A 70 11.63 0.02 9.76
C GLU A 70 10.12 0.10 9.45
N GLY A 71 9.27 -0.29 10.41
CA GLY A 71 7.80 -0.36 10.23
C GLY A 71 7.25 -1.79 10.15
N SER A 72 5.93 -1.93 9.95
CA SER A 72 5.28 -3.23 9.90
C SER A 72 5.60 -3.99 8.60
N MET A 73 5.92 -5.28 8.73
CA MET A 73 6.17 -6.21 7.61
C MET A 73 4.87 -6.60 6.87
N GLN A 74 3.71 -6.15 7.33
CA GLN A 74 2.42 -6.47 6.73
C GLN A 74 2.00 -5.37 5.77
N THR A 75 1.55 -5.75 4.56
CA THR A 75 0.89 -4.83 3.63
C THR A 75 -0.24 -4.12 4.35
N VAL A 76 -0.02 -2.83 4.54
CA VAL A 76 -1.03 -1.82 4.76
C VAL A 76 -1.83 -1.77 3.44
N THR A 77 -2.86 -2.61 3.34
CA THR A 77 -3.71 -2.80 2.14
C THR A 77 -4.08 -1.45 1.57
N VAL A 78 -4.00 -1.26 0.24
CA VAL A 78 -4.21 -0.02 -0.56
C VAL A 78 -5.33 0.93 -0.05
N VAL A 79 -6.31 0.41 0.69
CA VAL A 79 -7.29 1.18 1.49
C VAL A 79 -6.63 2.18 2.47
N GLN A 80 -5.43 1.92 2.95
CA GLN A 80 -4.69 2.74 3.92
C GLN A 80 -3.78 3.79 3.29
N GLN A 81 -3.44 3.71 1.99
CA GLN A 81 -2.73 4.84 1.34
C GLN A 81 -3.62 6.06 1.14
N LYS A 82 -4.95 5.88 1.16
CA LYS A 82 -5.89 6.98 1.34
C LYS A 82 -5.91 7.55 2.77
N GLN A 83 -5.34 6.86 3.76
CA GLN A 83 -5.29 7.31 5.16
C GLN A 83 -4.19 8.32 5.44
N ALA A 84 -3.20 8.49 4.55
CA ALA A 84 -2.21 9.57 4.67
C ALA A 84 -2.81 10.98 4.43
N VAL A 85 -4.06 11.05 3.98
CA VAL A 85 -4.81 12.31 3.77
C VAL A 85 -5.74 12.62 4.96
N TYR A 86 -5.96 11.64 5.84
CA TYR A 86 -6.93 11.75 6.92
C TYR A 86 -6.22 12.10 8.24
N GLY A 87 -6.79 13.06 9.00
CA GLY A 87 -6.26 13.53 10.28
C GLY A 87 -6.23 12.42 11.33
N THR A 88 -5.46 12.62 12.41
CA THR A 88 -5.22 11.63 13.48
C THR A 88 -6.52 11.06 14.08
N ASP A 89 -7.61 11.83 14.07
CA ASP A 89 -8.92 11.47 14.64
C ASP A 89 -9.81 10.65 13.67
N GLU A 90 -9.47 10.60 12.38
CA GLU A 90 -10.26 9.91 11.37
C GLU A 90 -9.92 8.41 11.30
N ILE A 91 -8.70 8.02 11.70
CA ILE A 91 -8.27 6.62 11.72
C ILE A 91 -9.10 5.77 12.70
N PRO A 92 -9.29 6.16 13.98
CA PRO A 92 -10.12 5.41 14.92
C PRO A 92 -11.59 5.35 14.49
N LEU A 93 -12.12 6.44 13.92
CA LEU A 93 -13.50 6.52 13.43
C LEU A 93 -13.74 5.52 12.28
N LEU A 94 -12.84 5.45 11.31
CA LEU A 94 -12.94 4.51 10.20
C LEU A 94 -12.85 3.05 10.67
N GLN A 95 -12.02 2.76 11.66
CA GLN A 95 -11.94 1.41 12.25
C GLN A 95 -13.24 1.04 12.95
N ALA A 96 -13.83 1.97 13.71
CA ALA A 96 -15.12 1.77 14.37
C ALA A 96 -16.25 1.53 13.35
N ILE A 97 -16.33 2.30 12.26
CA ILE A 97 -17.36 2.11 11.22
C ILE A 97 -17.22 0.74 10.52
N ARG A 98 -15.98 0.25 10.37
CA ARG A 98 -15.71 -1.07 9.75
C ARG A 98 -16.10 -2.25 10.64
N SER A 99 -16.01 -2.11 11.97
CA SER A 99 -16.43 -3.16 12.90
C SER A 99 -17.94 -3.27 13.05
N LEU A 100 -18.71 -2.27 12.57
CA LEU A 100 -20.17 -2.32 12.53
C LEU A 100 -20.69 -3.40 11.58
N ASN A 101 -21.83 -3.99 11.96
CA ASN A 101 -22.61 -4.88 11.10
C ASN A 101 -23.25 -4.11 9.92
N ARG A 102 -23.89 -4.84 9.00
CA ARG A 102 -24.47 -4.26 7.78
C ARG A 102 -25.54 -3.21 8.06
N GLU A 103 -26.43 -3.46 9.02
CA GLU A 103 -27.53 -2.56 9.37
C GLU A 103 -27.02 -1.25 9.97
N HIS A 104 -26.12 -1.34 10.95
CA HIS A 104 -25.54 -0.16 11.59
C HIS A 104 -24.69 0.67 10.61
N ARG A 105 -23.98 0.02 9.69
CA ARG A 105 -23.23 0.73 8.65
C ARG A 105 -24.15 1.52 7.72
N HIS A 106 -25.31 0.96 7.38
CA HIS A 106 -26.30 1.65 6.56
C HIS A 106 -26.86 2.89 7.28
N ILE A 107 -27.15 2.80 8.58
CA ILE A 107 -27.59 3.95 9.38
C ILE A 107 -26.53 5.06 9.38
N VAL A 108 -25.25 4.71 9.56
CA VAL A 108 -24.14 5.68 9.53
C VAL A 108 -24.04 6.35 8.15
N GLN A 109 -24.19 5.58 7.07
CA GLN A 109 -24.19 6.13 5.70
C GLN A 109 -25.33 7.13 5.49
N GLU A 110 -26.54 6.80 5.93
CA GLU A 110 -27.71 7.69 5.84
C GLU A 110 -27.55 8.96 6.68
N LEU A 111 -27.01 8.83 7.89
CA LEU A 111 -26.72 9.97 8.75
C LEU A 111 -25.72 10.92 8.09
N VAL A 112 -24.60 10.39 7.61
CA VAL A 112 -23.57 11.18 6.92
C VAL A 112 -24.16 11.82 5.67
N ALA A 113 -24.92 11.08 4.87
CA ALA A 113 -25.54 11.62 3.67
C ALA A 113 -26.51 12.77 3.99
N THR A 114 -27.27 12.64 5.08
CA THR A 114 -28.20 13.67 5.54
C THR A 114 -27.47 14.92 6.02
N LEU A 115 -26.40 14.77 6.79
CA LEU A 115 -25.57 15.90 7.25
C LEU A 115 -24.92 16.63 6.07
N VAL A 116 -24.40 15.90 5.08
CA VAL A 116 -23.78 16.51 3.89
C VAL A 116 -24.80 17.29 3.06
N ARG A 117 -26.02 16.75 2.91
CA ARG A 117 -27.15 17.46 2.27
C ARG A 117 -27.53 18.73 3.03
N LEU A 118 -27.56 18.69 4.37
CA LEU A 118 -27.83 19.87 5.20
C LEU A 118 -26.76 20.95 5.05
N GLU A 119 -25.52 20.57 4.78
CA GLU A 119 -24.42 21.49 4.48
C GLU A 119 -24.41 21.98 3.01
N GLY A 120 -25.43 21.65 2.22
CA GLY A 120 -25.60 22.12 0.84
C GLY A 120 -24.68 21.43 -0.17
N ARG A 121 -24.13 20.25 0.18
CA ARG A 121 -23.24 19.46 -0.68
C ARG A 121 -23.95 18.18 -1.13
N ASP A 122 -23.62 17.71 -2.34
CA ASP A 122 -24.17 16.45 -2.88
C ASP A 122 -23.27 15.26 -2.52
N VAL A 123 -23.89 14.10 -2.27
CA VAL A 123 -23.23 12.88 -1.79
C VAL A 123 -23.44 11.73 -2.78
N PRO A 124 -22.38 11.06 -3.27
CA PRO A 124 -22.48 10.06 -4.33
C PRO A 124 -22.91 8.67 -3.83
N PHE A 125 -23.58 8.57 -2.68
CA PHE A 125 -23.95 7.30 -2.05
C PHE A 125 -25.36 6.83 -2.44
N GLY A 126 -25.81 7.15 -3.66
CA GLY A 126 -27.11 6.75 -4.22
C GLY A 126 -27.11 5.34 -4.78
#